data_AF-A0A5C1QIG4-F1
#
_entry.id   AF-A0A5C1QIG4-F1
#
_cell.length_a   1.000
_cell.length_b   1.000
_cell.length_c   1.000
_cell.angle_alpha   90.00
_cell.angle_beta   90.00
_cell.angle_gamma   90.00
#
_symmetry.space_group_name_H-M   'P 1'
#
loop_
_entity.id
_entity.type
_entity.pdbx_description
1 polymer ?
#
loop_
_entity_poly.entity_id
_entity_poly.type
_entity_poly.pdbx_seq_one_letter_code
_entity_poly.pdbx_strand_id
1 'polypeptide(L)'
;MANIAEVVQKNRVLSLHLNKSSKDSTYAIKNINEEICDLKNNSAELLDAVSNASSSVENILSAVNQLTIEVETQFKAIEQSSASTEEIMGSISNVAKISEGRLSTMDTLTSLINNGGQKVENTNHFIQEILSKAEDMMSMVDIINNIASQTNLLAMNASIEAAHAGDAGKGFSVVAHEIRNLAEETGSNAGRIGESLKETRDKIYLASEAGNESQKSFKVIRHEVDLFASSLKEVSLSMNELSIASNEILESVSTLVSTSNSVKDATDNISNGSGVISSSIKQVNISSHKTDEVISNVSSLTEELNSISLMVSAFGNQNKYNNSLLYLETKNLNTGVDVKEKDITAEIDWSDLLSVDVKDMDDEHKELFKRINSLLVAMLDRNKKYNLIEISNYLSDYIDYHFRDEEKLLEKHKYPKLDQHKKLHKKYEDDFRDIQERIKNGDYEALILIDIQDKVVTWLIEHIATVDKEYGRYLAENNLI
;
A
#
# COMPACT_ATOMS: atom_id res chain seq x y z
N MET A 1 55.08 48.75 52.38
CA MET A 1 54.66 49.49 51.18
C MET A 1 54.66 48.64 49.89
N ALA A 2 55.44 47.55 49.79
CA ALA A 2 55.37 46.61 48.65
C ALA A 2 53.99 45.94 48.40
N ASN A 3 53.13 45.89 49.43
CA ASN A 3 51.84 45.19 49.39
C ASN A 3 50.78 45.86 48.50
N ILE A 4 50.78 47.20 48.37
CA ILE A 4 49.71 47.90 47.63
C ILE A 4 49.93 47.82 46.11
N ALA A 5 51.18 47.96 45.65
CA ALA A 5 51.53 47.80 44.24
C ALA A 5 51.22 46.37 43.73
N GLU A 6 51.50 45.35 44.55
CA GLU A 6 51.16 43.96 44.25
C GLU A 6 49.63 43.75 44.15
N VAL A 7 48.85 44.36 45.04
CA VAL A 7 47.37 44.32 45.00
C VAL A 7 46.82 45.01 43.76
N VAL A 8 47.38 46.15 43.34
CA VAL A 8 46.99 46.83 42.10
C VAL A 8 47.28 45.93 40.90
N GLN A 9 48.45 45.31 40.83
CA GLN A 9 48.77 44.41 39.70
C GLN A 9 47.87 43.17 39.67
N LYS A 10 47.56 42.57 40.84
CA LYS A 10 46.61 41.45 40.93
C LYS A 10 45.20 41.83 40.49
N ASN A 11 44.70 43.00 40.89
CA ASN A 11 43.38 43.49 40.47
C ASN A 11 43.33 43.77 38.96
N ARG A 12 44.41 44.26 38.34
CA ARG A 12 44.49 44.42 36.88
C ARG A 12 44.36 43.09 36.16
N VAL A 13 45.08 42.07 36.63
CA VAL A 13 44.99 40.71 36.08
C VAL A 13 43.58 40.15 36.25
N LEU A 14 42.93 40.40 37.40
CA LEU A 14 41.54 40.00 37.65
C LEU A 14 40.58 40.63 36.65
N SER A 15 40.66 41.95 36.39
CA SER A 15 39.79 42.61 35.41
C SER A 15 39.95 42.06 34.00
N LEU A 16 41.20 41.82 33.56
CA LEU A 16 41.48 41.20 32.27
C LEU A 16 40.90 39.78 32.20
N HIS A 17 40.96 39.03 33.30
CA HIS A 17 40.40 37.69 33.38
C HIS A 17 38.86 37.70 33.35
N LEU A 18 38.21 38.62 34.08
CA LEU A 18 36.76 38.79 34.10
C LEU A 18 36.20 39.15 32.71
N ASN A 19 36.81 40.13 32.04
CA ASN A 19 36.40 40.53 30.69
C ASN A 19 36.62 39.42 29.66
N LYS A 20 37.76 38.71 29.75
CA LYS A 20 38.00 37.54 28.90
C LYS A 20 36.98 36.44 29.16
N SER A 21 36.70 36.12 30.43
CA SER A 21 35.72 35.10 30.80
C SER A 21 34.31 35.45 30.33
N SER A 22 33.89 36.71 30.44
CA SER A 22 32.59 37.18 29.92
C SER A 22 32.52 37.04 28.39
N LYS A 23 33.61 37.38 27.68
CA LYS A 23 33.69 37.20 26.24
C LYS A 23 33.65 35.72 25.83
N ASP A 24 34.34 34.84 26.57
CA ASP A 24 34.29 33.40 26.31
C ASP A 24 32.88 32.84 26.58
N SER A 25 32.20 33.28 27.66
CA SER A 25 30.80 32.94 27.96
C SER A 25 29.84 33.40 26.86
N THR A 26 30.06 34.57 26.27
CA THR A 26 29.28 35.11 25.15
C THR A 26 29.27 34.14 23.96
N TYR A 27 30.46 33.69 23.55
CA TYR A 27 30.58 32.77 22.43
C TYR A 27 29.90 31.44 22.73
N ALA A 28 30.02 30.94 23.97
CA ALA A 28 29.35 29.71 24.39
C ALA A 28 27.81 29.85 24.34
N ILE A 29 27.27 30.96 24.83
CA ILE A 29 25.83 31.26 24.83
C ILE A 29 25.28 31.33 23.41
N LYS A 30 26.00 32.00 22.50
CA LYS A 30 25.61 32.05 21.09
C LYS A 30 25.50 30.65 20.48
N ASN A 31 26.52 29.81 20.68
CA ASN A 31 26.51 28.44 20.17
C ASN A 31 25.37 27.62 20.79
N ILE A 32 25.09 27.79 22.10
CA ILE A 32 23.97 27.11 22.76
C ILE A 32 22.64 27.53 22.12
N ASN A 33 22.43 28.81 21.82
CA ASN A 33 21.20 29.29 21.17
C ASN A 33 21.02 28.70 19.75
N GLU A 34 22.11 28.58 18.99
CA GLU A 34 22.09 27.91 17.67
C GLU A 34 21.65 26.44 17.82
N GLU A 35 22.26 25.70 18.75
CA GLU A 35 21.92 24.29 19.03
C GLU A 35 20.47 24.11 19.56
N ILE A 36 19.97 25.05 20.36
CA ILE A 36 18.56 25.06 20.82
C ILE A 36 17.61 25.18 19.62
N CYS A 37 17.94 26.06 18.65
CA CYS A 37 17.13 26.25 17.45
C CYS A 37 17.08 24.95 16.62
N ASP A 38 18.23 24.33 16.40
CA ASP A 38 18.34 23.07 15.68
C ASP A 38 17.58 21.94 16.39
N LEU A 39 17.69 21.84 17.72
CA LEU A 39 16.93 20.86 18.51
C LEU A 39 15.41 21.06 18.39
N LYS A 40 14.95 22.31 18.38
CA LYS A 40 13.51 22.63 18.22
C LYS A 40 12.99 22.21 16.85
N ASN A 41 13.76 22.47 15.79
CA ASN A 41 13.42 22.05 14.43
C ASN A 41 13.38 20.52 14.32
N ASN A 42 14.40 19.84 14.85
CA ASN A 42 14.46 18.37 14.87
C ASN A 42 13.29 17.75 15.66
N SER A 43 12.87 18.36 16.78
CA SER A 43 11.70 17.90 17.56
C SER A 43 10.40 18.03 16.75
N ALA A 44 10.22 19.13 16.04
CA ALA A 44 9.05 19.33 15.18
C ALA A 44 9.00 18.31 14.04
N GLU A 45 10.12 18.08 13.35
CA GLU A 45 10.21 17.07 12.29
C GLU A 45 9.93 15.65 12.82
N LEU A 46 10.41 15.34 14.03
CA LEU A 46 10.14 14.05 14.68
C LEU A 46 8.65 13.87 14.98
N LEU A 47 7.95 14.90 15.48
CA LEU A 47 6.50 14.83 15.74
C LEU A 47 5.71 14.59 14.45
N ASP A 48 6.08 15.26 13.36
CA ASP A 48 5.45 15.05 12.05
C ASP A 48 5.69 13.62 11.54
N ALA A 49 6.91 13.10 11.67
CA ALA A 49 7.24 11.72 11.31
C ALA A 49 6.45 10.69 12.15
N VAL A 50 6.27 10.95 13.45
CA VAL A 50 5.48 10.11 14.36
C VAL A 50 3.99 10.11 13.97
N SER A 51 3.44 11.27 13.61
CA SER A 51 2.06 11.40 13.13
C SER A 51 1.83 10.58 11.86
N ASN A 52 2.73 10.71 10.88
CA ASN A 52 2.69 9.93 9.64
C ASN A 52 2.83 8.42 9.87
N ALA A 53 3.72 8.02 10.78
CA ALA A 53 3.88 6.63 11.18
C ALA A 53 2.60 6.08 11.83
N SER A 54 1.93 6.88 12.68
CA SER A 54 0.66 6.48 13.32
C SER A 54 -0.43 6.22 12.29
N SER A 55 -0.62 7.12 11.33
CA SER A 55 -1.60 6.94 10.25
C SER A 55 -1.27 5.70 9.39
N SER A 56 0.01 5.45 9.14
CA SER A 56 0.45 4.25 8.41
C SER A 56 0.10 2.96 9.14
N VAL A 57 0.28 2.92 10.46
CA VAL A 57 -0.10 1.76 11.30
C VAL A 57 -1.62 1.54 11.30
N GLU A 58 -2.42 2.60 11.36
CA GLU A 58 -3.88 2.50 11.27
C GLU A 58 -4.32 1.90 9.92
N ASN A 59 -3.69 2.32 8.82
CA ASN A 59 -3.95 1.76 7.50
C ASN A 59 -3.57 0.27 7.42
N ILE A 60 -2.44 -0.12 8.02
CA ILE A 60 -2.02 -1.53 8.11
C ILE A 60 -3.05 -2.35 8.88
N LEU A 61 -3.50 -1.87 10.04
CA LEU A 61 -4.51 -2.58 10.84
C LEU A 61 -5.84 -2.73 10.11
N SER A 62 -6.26 -1.70 9.35
CA SER A 62 -7.45 -1.78 8.49
C SER A 62 -7.29 -2.86 7.41
N ALA A 63 -6.13 -2.90 6.74
CA ALA A 63 -5.83 -3.91 5.73
C ALA A 63 -5.79 -5.33 6.31
N VAL A 64 -5.23 -5.50 7.52
CA VAL A 64 -5.20 -6.77 8.27
C VAL A 64 -6.62 -7.27 8.58
N ASN A 65 -7.52 -6.38 9.01
CA ASN A 65 -8.92 -6.74 9.26
C ASN A 65 -9.63 -7.18 7.98
N GLN A 66 -9.42 -6.46 6.88
CA GLN A 66 -9.97 -6.83 5.59
C GLN A 66 -9.43 -8.20 5.12
N LEU A 67 -8.13 -8.43 5.24
CA LEU A 67 -7.50 -9.71 4.89
C LEU A 67 -8.06 -10.87 5.73
N THR A 68 -8.36 -10.63 7.01
CA THR A 68 -8.99 -11.63 7.88
C THR A 68 -10.36 -12.06 7.34
N ILE A 69 -11.19 -11.11 6.91
CA ILE A 69 -12.52 -11.39 6.31
C ILE A 69 -12.37 -12.15 5.00
N GLU A 70 -11.38 -11.80 4.17
CA GLU A 70 -11.10 -12.48 2.92
C GLU A 70 -10.65 -13.92 3.13
N VAL A 71 -9.80 -14.18 4.13
CA VAL A 71 -9.38 -15.53 4.51
C VAL A 71 -10.57 -16.37 4.99
N GLU A 72 -11.47 -15.82 5.81
CA GLU A 72 -12.69 -16.52 6.21
C GLU A 72 -13.60 -16.85 5.03
N THR A 73 -13.71 -15.93 4.07
CA THR A 73 -14.48 -16.14 2.84
C THR A 73 -13.83 -17.22 1.97
N GLN A 74 -12.50 -17.23 1.90
CA GLN A 74 -11.74 -18.24 1.18
C GLN A 74 -11.99 -19.64 1.75
N PHE A 75 -12.03 -19.80 3.08
CA PHE A 75 -12.36 -21.08 3.71
C PHE A 75 -13.75 -21.60 3.30
N LYS A 76 -14.77 -20.72 3.24
CA LYS A 76 -16.12 -21.11 2.77
C LYS A 76 -16.10 -21.57 1.31
N ALA A 77 -15.36 -20.86 0.45
CA ALA A 77 -15.22 -21.23 -0.95
C ALA A 77 -14.48 -22.57 -1.14
N ILE A 78 -13.48 -22.84 -0.30
CA ILE A 78 -12.76 -24.12 -0.26
C ILE A 78 -13.69 -25.26 0.16
N GLU A 79 -14.47 -25.08 1.23
CA GLU A 79 -15.45 -26.07 1.70
C GLU A 79 -16.47 -26.41 0.61
N GLN A 80 -17.02 -25.39 -0.04
CA GLN A 80 -17.94 -25.58 -1.16
C GLN A 80 -17.28 -26.30 -2.35
N SER A 81 -16.03 -25.94 -2.69
CA SER A 81 -15.30 -26.59 -3.79
C SER A 81 -15.03 -28.06 -3.49
N SER A 82 -14.71 -28.40 -2.24
CA SER A 82 -14.54 -29.78 -1.79
C SER A 82 -15.83 -30.58 -1.97
N ALA A 83 -16.95 -30.05 -1.48
CA ALA A 83 -18.26 -30.70 -1.59
C ALA A 83 -18.69 -30.91 -3.06
N SER A 84 -18.52 -29.90 -3.91
CA SER A 84 -18.82 -30.03 -5.35
C SER A 84 -17.91 -31.04 -6.04
N THR A 85 -16.63 -31.13 -5.65
CA THR A 85 -15.70 -32.11 -6.22
C THR A 85 -16.08 -33.53 -5.82
N GLU A 86 -16.47 -33.76 -4.56
CA GLU A 86 -16.99 -35.05 -4.10
C GLU A 86 -18.27 -35.47 -4.84
N GLU A 87 -19.20 -34.53 -5.07
CA GLU A 87 -20.42 -34.79 -5.84
C GLU A 87 -20.11 -35.16 -7.30
N ILE A 88 -19.15 -34.48 -7.93
CA ILE A 88 -18.66 -34.81 -9.27
C ILE A 88 -18.04 -36.21 -9.29
N MET A 89 -17.24 -36.58 -8.29
CA MET A 89 -16.68 -37.94 -8.20
C MET A 89 -17.77 -39.00 -8.10
N GLY A 90 -18.81 -38.75 -7.30
CA GLY A 90 -19.99 -39.63 -7.23
C GLY A 90 -20.67 -39.78 -8.60
N SER A 91 -20.82 -38.67 -9.32
CA SER A 91 -21.41 -38.66 -10.67
C SER A 91 -20.56 -39.41 -11.69
N ILE A 92 -19.24 -39.19 -11.70
CA ILE A 92 -18.27 -39.89 -12.54
C ILE A 92 -18.36 -41.40 -12.29
N SER A 93 -18.34 -41.83 -11.02
CA SER A 93 -18.45 -43.24 -10.65
C SER A 93 -19.75 -43.87 -11.14
N ASN A 94 -20.87 -43.15 -11.01
CA ASN A 94 -22.17 -43.61 -11.49
C ASN A 94 -22.21 -43.74 -13.02
N VAL A 95 -21.69 -42.76 -13.76
CA VAL A 95 -21.63 -42.81 -15.23
C VAL A 95 -20.71 -43.94 -15.70
N ALA A 96 -19.57 -44.14 -15.06
CA ALA A 96 -18.66 -45.24 -15.37
C ALA A 96 -19.35 -46.60 -15.22
N LYS A 97 -20.05 -46.81 -14.08
CA LYS A 97 -20.80 -48.03 -13.80
C LYS A 97 -21.95 -48.27 -14.80
N ILE A 98 -22.67 -47.20 -15.17
CA ILE A 98 -23.74 -47.29 -16.18
C ILE A 98 -23.15 -47.69 -17.53
N SER A 99 -22.05 -47.07 -17.96
CA SER A 99 -21.38 -47.39 -19.22
C SER A 99 -20.91 -48.84 -19.28
N GLU A 100 -20.32 -49.36 -18.19
CA GLU A 100 -19.91 -50.76 -18.09
C GLU A 100 -21.11 -51.73 -18.20
N GLY A 101 -22.21 -51.45 -17.49
CA GLY A 101 -23.44 -52.24 -17.60
C GLY A 101 -24.06 -52.21 -18.99
N ARG A 102 -23.97 -51.07 -19.69
CA ARG A 102 -24.44 -50.93 -21.08
C ARG A 102 -23.56 -51.68 -22.07
N LEU A 103 -22.24 -51.73 -21.87
CA LEU A 103 -21.35 -52.58 -22.67
C LEU A 103 -21.75 -54.05 -22.60
N SER A 104 -22.02 -54.58 -21.40
CA SER A 104 -22.51 -55.97 -21.24
C SER A 104 -23.85 -56.20 -21.95
N THR A 105 -24.73 -55.19 -21.97
CA THR A 105 -25.99 -55.24 -22.72
C THR A 105 -25.75 -55.28 -24.24
N MET A 106 -24.73 -54.57 -24.73
CA MET A 106 -24.35 -54.60 -26.15
C MET A 106 -23.87 -55.98 -26.60
N ASP A 107 -23.09 -56.70 -25.78
CA ASP A 107 -22.68 -58.07 -26.10
C ASP A 107 -23.88 -59.00 -26.32
N THR A 108 -24.90 -58.85 -25.48
CA THR A 108 -26.17 -59.60 -25.61
C THR A 108 -26.90 -59.21 -26.89
N LEU A 109 -26.96 -57.91 -27.20
CA LEU A 109 -27.63 -57.40 -28.41
C LEU A 109 -26.94 -57.89 -29.68
N THR A 110 -25.62 -57.89 -29.72
CA THR A 110 -24.82 -58.45 -30.83
C THR A 110 -25.13 -59.93 -31.06
N SER A 111 -25.27 -60.71 -29.98
CA SER A 111 -25.68 -62.12 -30.07
C SER A 111 -27.09 -62.28 -30.67
N LEU A 112 -28.05 -61.46 -30.23
CA LEU A 112 -29.42 -61.47 -30.75
C LEU A 112 -29.50 -61.07 -32.24
N ILE A 113 -28.73 -60.06 -32.65
CA ILE A 113 -28.65 -59.61 -34.04
C ILE A 113 -28.06 -60.70 -34.92
N ASN A 114 -26.99 -61.36 -34.47
CA ASN A 114 -26.38 -62.47 -35.21
C ASN A 114 -27.35 -63.66 -35.34
N ASN A 115 -28.06 -64.00 -34.26
CA ASN A 115 -29.07 -65.06 -34.30
C ASN A 115 -30.23 -64.70 -35.23
N GLY A 116 -30.73 -63.47 -35.17
CA GLY A 116 -31.80 -62.96 -36.03
C GLY A 116 -31.40 -62.99 -37.51
N GLY A 117 -30.19 -62.49 -37.82
CA GLY A 117 -29.61 -62.54 -39.16
C GLY A 117 -29.49 -63.97 -39.70
N GLN A 118 -29.03 -64.92 -38.88
CA GLN A 118 -28.95 -66.33 -39.27
C GLN A 118 -30.33 -66.95 -39.54
N LYS A 119 -31.33 -66.61 -38.73
CA LYS A 119 -32.71 -67.09 -38.94
C LYS A 119 -33.31 -66.58 -40.25
N VAL A 120 -33.06 -65.31 -40.60
CA VAL A 120 -33.47 -64.75 -41.89
C VAL A 120 -32.73 -65.43 -43.05
N GLU A 121 -31.43 -65.66 -42.92
CA GLU A 121 -30.64 -66.39 -43.94
C GLU A 121 -31.19 -67.80 -44.18
N ASN A 122 -31.48 -68.54 -43.11
CA ASN A 122 -32.09 -69.88 -43.20
C ASN A 122 -33.49 -69.81 -43.84
N THR A 123 -34.26 -68.75 -43.55
CA THR A 123 -35.59 -68.54 -44.14
C THR A 123 -35.49 -68.29 -45.66
N ASN A 124 -34.53 -67.47 -46.10
CA ASN A 124 -34.25 -67.25 -47.51
C ASN A 124 -33.83 -68.54 -48.22
N HIS A 125 -33.06 -69.40 -47.55
CA HIS A 125 -32.70 -70.72 -48.08
C HIS A 125 -33.94 -71.59 -48.32
N PHE A 126 -34.84 -71.69 -47.33
CA PHE A 126 -36.10 -72.44 -47.51
C PHE A 126 -37.00 -71.84 -48.60
N ILE A 127 -37.05 -70.51 -48.73
CA ILE A 127 -37.79 -69.84 -49.81
C ILE A 127 -37.24 -70.23 -51.19
N GLN A 128 -35.91 -70.34 -51.35
CA GLN A 128 -35.29 -70.80 -52.58
C GLN A 128 -35.60 -72.27 -52.89
N GLU A 129 -35.60 -73.14 -51.89
CA GLU A 129 -36.02 -74.54 -52.05
C GLU A 129 -37.48 -74.65 -52.49
N ILE A 130 -38.38 -73.86 -51.88
CA ILE A 130 -39.81 -73.83 -52.24
C ILE A 130 -39.99 -73.29 -53.67
N LEU A 131 -39.22 -72.27 -54.08
CA LEU A 131 -39.24 -71.76 -55.45
C LEU A 131 -38.89 -72.85 -56.46
N SER A 132 -37.81 -73.59 -56.21
CA SER A 132 -37.40 -74.72 -57.06
C SER A 132 -38.48 -75.81 -57.11
N LYS A 133 -39.13 -76.12 -55.98
CA LYS A 133 -40.24 -77.09 -55.96
C LYS A 133 -41.48 -76.60 -56.71
N ALA A 134 -41.77 -75.29 -56.67
CA ALA A 134 -42.86 -74.70 -57.45
C ALA A 134 -42.58 -74.79 -58.96
N GLU A 135 -41.33 -74.62 -59.39
CA GLU A 135 -40.90 -74.81 -60.79
C GLU A 135 -41.02 -76.27 -61.26
N ASP A 136 -40.63 -77.22 -60.41
CA ASP A 136 -40.85 -78.66 -60.66
C ASP A 136 -42.35 -78.96 -60.86
N MET A 137 -43.22 -78.38 -60.01
CA MET A 137 -44.67 -78.57 -60.09
C MET A 137 -45.27 -77.93 -61.35
N MET A 138 -44.82 -76.75 -61.77
CA MET A 138 -45.26 -76.13 -63.03
C MET A 138 -44.92 -77.04 -64.23
N SER A 139 -43.71 -77.62 -64.24
CA SER A 139 -43.30 -78.56 -65.29
C SER A 139 -44.19 -79.81 -65.33
N MET A 140 -44.61 -80.30 -64.16
CA MET A 140 -45.56 -81.42 -64.08
C MET A 140 -46.96 -81.05 -64.58
N VAL A 141 -47.44 -79.83 -64.29
CA VAL A 141 -48.71 -79.32 -64.81
C VAL A 141 -48.69 -79.24 -66.34
N ASP A 142 -47.58 -78.79 -66.94
CA ASP A 142 -47.41 -78.77 -68.39
C ASP A 142 -47.48 -80.18 -69.00
N ILE A 143 -46.86 -81.17 -68.35
CA ILE A 143 -46.95 -82.59 -68.76
C ILE A 143 -48.41 -83.09 -68.68
N ILE A 144 -49.12 -82.79 -67.58
CA ILE A 144 -50.53 -83.19 -67.42
C ILE A 144 -51.40 -82.56 -68.51
N ASN A 145 -51.19 -81.27 -68.80
CA ASN A 145 -51.94 -80.56 -69.83
C ASN A 145 -51.67 -81.15 -71.23
N ASN A 146 -50.41 -81.52 -71.51
CA ASN A 146 -50.04 -82.21 -72.75
C ASN A 146 -50.70 -83.60 -72.85
N ILE A 147 -50.70 -84.39 -71.76
CA ILE A 147 -51.36 -85.71 -71.71
C ILE A 147 -52.88 -85.55 -71.91
N ALA A 148 -53.50 -84.58 -71.26
CA ALA A 148 -54.92 -84.28 -71.40
C ALA A 148 -55.26 -83.91 -72.85
N SER A 149 -54.47 -83.04 -73.49
CA SER A 149 -54.66 -82.66 -74.90
C SER A 149 -54.49 -83.84 -75.86
N GLN A 150 -53.46 -84.68 -75.67
CA GLN A 150 -53.27 -85.90 -76.44
C GLN A 150 -54.42 -86.90 -76.25
N THR A 151 -54.88 -87.09 -75.01
CA THR A 151 -56.00 -87.98 -74.68
C THR A 151 -57.30 -87.47 -75.29
N ASN A 152 -57.52 -86.16 -75.27
CA ASN A 152 -58.66 -85.51 -75.91
C ASN A 152 -58.67 -85.75 -77.44
N LEU A 153 -57.52 -85.62 -78.10
CA LEU A 153 -57.38 -85.91 -79.53
C LEU A 153 -57.61 -87.40 -79.85
N LEU A 154 -57.07 -88.31 -79.03
CA LEU A 154 -57.29 -89.75 -79.18
C LEU A 154 -58.76 -90.12 -78.99
N ALA A 155 -59.41 -89.55 -77.97
CA ALA A 155 -60.83 -89.76 -77.69
C ALA A 155 -61.72 -89.19 -78.81
N MET A 156 -61.36 -88.03 -79.37
CA MET A 156 -62.03 -87.45 -80.53
C MET A 156 -61.93 -88.38 -81.76
N ASN A 157 -60.74 -88.91 -82.04
CA ASN A 157 -60.54 -89.88 -83.12
C ASN A 157 -61.35 -91.16 -82.86
N ALA A 158 -61.39 -91.66 -81.63
CA ALA A 158 -62.18 -92.83 -81.25
C ALA A 158 -63.70 -92.58 -81.37
N SER A 159 -64.21 -91.39 -81.03
CA SER A 159 -65.60 -91.00 -81.24
C SER A 159 -65.96 -90.94 -82.73
N ILE A 160 -65.04 -90.46 -83.59
CA ILE A 160 -65.22 -90.43 -85.06
C ILE A 160 -65.29 -91.86 -85.62
N GLU A 161 -64.42 -92.76 -85.16
CA GLU A 161 -64.39 -94.16 -85.60
C GLU A 161 -65.63 -94.93 -85.10
N ALA A 162 -66.08 -94.66 -83.88
CA ALA A 162 -67.31 -95.23 -83.32
C ALA A 162 -68.56 -94.77 -84.08
N ALA A 163 -68.59 -93.54 -84.58
CA ALA A 163 -69.63 -93.04 -85.47
C ALA A 163 -69.61 -93.73 -86.85
N HIS A 164 -68.43 -94.05 -87.38
CA HIS A 164 -68.27 -94.81 -88.63
C HIS A 164 -68.75 -96.26 -88.52
N ALA A 165 -68.62 -96.89 -87.34
CA ALA A 165 -69.06 -98.27 -87.09
C ALA A 165 -70.59 -98.45 -86.92
N GLY A 166 -71.38 -97.37 -86.99
CA GLY A 166 -72.85 -97.42 -86.97
C GLY A 166 -73.42 -98.05 -85.69
N ASP A 167 -74.36 -99.00 -85.83
CA ASP A 167 -75.01 -99.64 -84.67
C ASP A 167 -74.06 -100.46 -83.79
N ALA A 168 -72.95 -100.99 -84.35
CA ALA A 168 -71.95 -101.74 -83.60
C ALA A 168 -71.03 -100.82 -82.74
N GLY A 169 -70.93 -99.54 -83.07
CA GLY A 169 -70.06 -98.55 -82.40
C GLY A 169 -70.70 -97.78 -81.25
N LYS A 170 -72.02 -97.90 -81.04
CA LYS A 170 -72.78 -97.10 -80.04
C LYS A 170 -72.18 -97.14 -78.63
N GLY A 171 -71.81 -98.32 -78.13
CA GLY A 171 -71.18 -98.47 -76.81
C GLY A 171 -69.79 -97.83 -76.73
N PHE A 172 -68.98 -97.97 -77.80
CA PHE A 172 -67.66 -97.35 -77.91
C PHE A 172 -67.74 -95.82 -78.01
N SER A 173 -68.77 -95.28 -78.69
CA SER A 173 -68.98 -93.84 -78.82
C SER A 173 -69.23 -93.17 -77.46
N VAL A 174 -69.98 -93.83 -76.57
CA VAL A 174 -70.24 -93.32 -75.21
C VAL A 174 -68.95 -93.28 -74.40
N VAL A 175 -68.16 -94.36 -74.44
CA VAL A 175 -66.86 -94.43 -73.75
C VAL A 175 -65.89 -93.38 -74.29
N ALA A 176 -65.80 -93.20 -75.61
CA ALA A 176 -64.93 -92.20 -76.22
C ALA A 176 -65.36 -90.77 -75.85
N HIS A 177 -66.67 -90.48 -75.80
CA HIS A 177 -67.17 -89.19 -75.32
C HIS A 177 -66.85 -88.96 -73.83
N GLU A 178 -66.96 -89.99 -72.99
CA GLU A 178 -66.61 -89.89 -71.57
C GLU A 178 -65.11 -89.65 -71.36
N ILE A 179 -64.24 -90.33 -72.11
CA ILE A 179 -62.78 -90.09 -72.09
C ILE A 179 -62.48 -88.67 -72.56
N ARG A 180 -63.18 -88.17 -73.58
CA ARG A 180 -63.01 -86.80 -74.08
C ARG A 180 -63.36 -85.77 -73.02
N ASN A 181 -64.52 -85.92 -72.38
CA ASN A 181 -64.96 -85.06 -71.28
C ASN A 181 -63.94 -85.08 -70.12
N LEU A 182 -63.46 -86.27 -69.74
CA LEU A 182 -62.45 -86.42 -68.68
C LEU A 182 -61.13 -85.73 -69.05
N ALA A 183 -60.73 -85.80 -70.32
CA ALA A 183 -59.54 -85.13 -70.82
C ALA A 183 -59.69 -83.59 -70.84
N GLU A 184 -60.84 -83.08 -71.30
CA GLU A 184 -61.17 -81.65 -71.23
C GLU A 184 -61.19 -81.15 -69.76
N GLU A 185 -61.80 -81.90 -68.85
CA GLU A 185 -61.83 -81.59 -67.41
C GLU A 185 -60.44 -81.64 -66.78
N THR A 186 -59.61 -82.62 -67.15
CA THR A 186 -58.22 -82.74 -66.69
C THR A 186 -57.38 -81.54 -67.16
N GLY A 187 -57.51 -81.12 -68.42
CA GLY A 187 -56.81 -79.95 -68.96
C GLY A 187 -57.24 -78.65 -68.27
N SER A 188 -58.55 -78.48 -68.03
CA SER A 188 -59.09 -77.34 -67.27
C SER A 188 -58.56 -77.29 -65.84
N ASN A 189 -58.56 -78.43 -65.13
CA ASN A 189 -58.02 -78.53 -63.77
C ASN A 189 -56.50 -78.29 -63.73
N ALA A 190 -55.75 -78.82 -64.70
CA ALA A 190 -54.32 -78.55 -64.83
C ALA A 190 -54.05 -77.05 -65.04
N GLY A 191 -54.83 -76.37 -65.89
CA GLY A 191 -54.75 -74.92 -66.09
C GLY A 191 -54.97 -74.13 -64.81
N ARG A 192 -55.99 -74.49 -64.01
CA ARG A 192 -56.26 -73.86 -62.70
C ARG A 192 -55.13 -74.09 -61.70
N ILE A 193 -54.52 -75.28 -61.68
CA ILE A 193 -53.34 -75.56 -60.84
C ILE A 193 -52.15 -74.71 -61.30
N GLY A 194 -51.94 -74.59 -62.61
CA GLY A 194 -50.87 -73.75 -63.18
C GLY A 194 -51.01 -72.27 -62.81
N GLU A 195 -52.23 -71.72 -62.86
CA GLU A 195 -52.51 -70.35 -62.41
C GLU A 195 -52.21 -70.17 -60.91
N SER A 196 -52.67 -71.10 -60.07
CA SER A 196 -52.39 -71.08 -58.63
C SER A 196 -50.89 -71.21 -58.29
N LEU A 197 -50.14 -72.03 -59.04
CA LEU A 197 -48.68 -72.13 -58.90
C LEU A 197 -47.97 -70.85 -59.32
N LYS A 198 -48.45 -70.18 -60.38
CA LYS A 198 -47.91 -68.89 -60.81
C LYS A 198 -48.11 -67.81 -59.74
N GLU A 199 -49.30 -67.72 -59.17
CA GLU A 199 -49.56 -66.81 -58.03
C GLU A 199 -48.68 -67.15 -56.82
N THR A 200 -48.47 -68.44 -56.54
CA THR A 200 -47.61 -68.91 -55.44
C THR A 200 -46.16 -68.52 -55.67
N ARG A 201 -45.65 -68.70 -56.89
CA ARG A 201 -44.30 -68.27 -57.30
C ARG A 201 -44.11 -66.77 -57.11
N ASP A 202 -45.07 -65.95 -57.53
CA ASP A 202 -44.98 -64.50 -57.38
C ASP A 202 -44.95 -64.09 -55.90
N LYS A 203 -45.71 -64.76 -55.02
CA LYS A 203 -45.65 -64.57 -53.57
C LYS A 203 -44.31 -65.01 -52.95
N ILE A 204 -43.73 -66.11 -53.43
CA ILE A 204 -42.39 -66.59 -53.02
C ILE A 204 -41.32 -65.56 -53.40
N TYR A 205 -41.42 -64.96 -54.58
CA TYR A 205 -40.48 -63.91 -55.01
C TYR A 205 -40.53 -62.70 -54.08
N LEU A 206 -41.72 -62.20 -53.76
CA LEU A 206 -41.91 -61.11 -52.80
C LEU A 206 -41.37 -61.47 -51.40
N ALA A 207 -41.57 -62.71 -50.95
CA ALA A 207 -41.02 -63.18 -49.68
C ALA A 207 -39.49 -63.22 -49.69
N SER A 208 -38.87 -63.64 -50.81
CA SER A 208 -37.42 -63.63 -50.97
C SER A 208 -36.84 -62.22 -50.98
N GLU A 209 -37.52 -61.26 -51.61
CA GLU A 209 -37.11 -59.86 -51.63
C GLU A 209 -37.16 -59.25 -50.22
N ALA A 210 -38.28 -59.44 -49.51
CA ALA A 210 -38.44 -58.98 -48.13
C ALA A 210 -37.42 -59.62 -47.17
N GLY A 211 -37.09 -60.90 -47.37
CA GLY A 211 -36.06 -61.59 -46.59
C GLY A 211 -34.65 -61.09 -46.87
N ASN A 212 -34.31 -60.77 -48.13
CA ASN A 212 -33.03 -60.15 -48.49
C ASN A 212 -32.90 -58.73 -47.92
N GLU A 213 -33.97 -57.94 -47.95
CA GLU A 213 -34.01 -56.63 -47.32
C GLU A 213 -33.81 -56.73 -45.80
N SER A 214 -34.50 -57.67 -45.16
CA SER A 214 -34.33 -57.96 -43.73
C SER A 214 -32.87 -58.32 -43.40
N GLN A 215 -32.21 -59.13 -44.22
CA GLN A 215 -30.80 -59.48 -44.03
C GLN A 215 -29.87 -58.26 -44.12
N LYS A 216 -30.13 -57.33 -45.05
CA LYS A 216 -29.40 -56.06 -45.13
C LYS A 216 -29.62 -55.22 -43.88
N SER A 217 -30.85 -55.12 -43.40
CA SER A 217 -31.19 -54.40 -42.16
C SER A 217 -30.44 -54.94 -40.95
N PHE A 218 -30.36 -56.27 -40.78
CA PHE A 218 -29.57 -56.87 -39.69
C PHE A 218 -28.07 -56.54 -39.78
N LYS A 219 -27.50 -56.47 -40.98
CA LYS A 219 -26.09 -56.05 -41.17
C LYS A 219 -25.86 -54.60 -40.76
N VAL A 220 -26.79 -53.70 -41.12
CA VAL A 220 -26.74 -52.29 -40.70
C VAL A 220 -26.87 -52.15 -39.19
N ILE A 221 -27.86 -52.82 -38.59
CA ILE A 221 -28.06 -52.80 -37.13
C ILE A 221 -26.81 -53.30 -36.40
N ARG A 222 -26.18 -54.37 -36.89
CA ARG A 222 -24.91 -54.87 -36.31
C ARG A 222 -23.84 -53.79 -36.32
N HIS A 223 -23.65 -53.12 -37.44
CA HIS A 223 -22.64 -52.07 -37.56
C HIS A 223 -22.89 -50.91 -36.58
N GLU A 224 -24.15 -50.47 -36.44
CA GLU A 224 -24.52 -49.41 -35.49
C GLU A 224 -24.30 -49.83 -34.03
N VAL A 225 -24.56 -51.10 -33.69
CA VAL A 225 -24.29 -51.62 -32.34
C VAL A 225 -22.80 -51.67 -32.05
N ASP A 226 -21.97 -52.07 -33.01
CA ASP A 226 -20.50 -52.07 -32.87
C ASP A 226 -19.95 -50.65 -32.66
N LEU A 227 -20.48 -49.66 -33.40
CA LEU A 227 -20.14 -48.23 -33.22
C LEU A 227 -20.57 -47.74 -31.83
N PHE A 228 -21.79 -48.03 -31.42
CA PHE A 228 -22.31 -47.60 -30.11
C PHE A 228 -21.54 -48.21 -28.94
N ALA A 229 -21.16 -49.49 -29.03
CA ALA A 229 -20.29 -50.14 -28.05
C ALA A 229 -18.91 -49.46 -27.97
N SER A 230 -18.36 -49.05 -29.12
CA SER A 230 -17.08 -48.32 -29.16
C SER A 230 -17.19 -46.96 -28.47
N SER A 231 -18.27 -46.19 -28.72
CA SER A 231 -18.52 -44.93 -28.02
C SER A 231 -18.69 -45.09 -26.52
N LEU A 232 -19.39 -46.13 -26.05
CA LEU A 232 -19.53 -46.41 -24.62
C LEU A 232 -18.18 -46.72 -23.95
N LYS A 233 -17.29 -47.42 -24.67
CA LYS A 233 -15.93 -47.70 -24.19
C LYS A 233 -15.12 -46.41 -24.05
N GLU A 234 -15.23 -45.50 -25.01
CA GLU A 234 -14.60 -44.18 -24.95
C GLU A 234 -15.13 -43.37 -23.75
N VAL A 235 -16.45 -43.34 -23.54
CA VAL A 235 -17.05 -42.71 -22.34
C VAL A 235 -16.47 -43.29 -21.05
N SER A 236 -16.33 -44.62 -20.97
CA SER A 236 -15.75 -45.26 -19.79
C SER A 236 -14.29 -44.87 -19.55
N LEU A 237 -13.49 -44.71 -20.61
CA LEU A 237 -12.10 -44.23 -20.50
C LEU A 237 -12.07 -42.77 -20.04
N SER A 238 -12.90 -41.89 -20.61
CA SER A 238 -12.99 -40.49 -20.20
C SER A 238 -13.46 -40.33 -18.76
N MET A 239 -14.35 -41.20 -18.26
CA MET A 239 -14.72 -41.18 -16.84
C MET A 239 -13.55 -41.54 -15.93
N ASN A 240 -12.67 -42.45 -16.34
CA ASN A 240 -11.46 -42.78 -15.56
C ASN A 240 -10.49 -41.60 -15.52
N GLU A 241 -10.27 -40.93 -16.65
CA GLU A 241 -9.45 -39.71 -16.72
C GLU A 241 -10.02 -38.59 -15.85
N LEU A 242 -11.34 -38.35 -15.92
CA LEU A 242 -12.01 -37.38 -15.04
C LEU A 242 -11.88 -37.75 -13.57
N SER A 243 -11.91 -39.04 -13.21
CA SER A 243 -11.70 -39.47 -11.83
C SER A 243 -10.29 -39.15 -11.34
N ILE A 244 -9.27 -39.28 -12.19
CA ILE A 244 -7.90 -38.89 -11.85
C ILE A 244 -7.81 -37.37 -11.66
N ALA A 245 -8.35 -36.59 -12.61
CA ALA A 245 -8.37 -35.14 -12.53
C ALA A 245 -9.13 -34.62 -11.28
N SER A 246 -10.23 -35.26 -10.89
CA SER A 246 -10.95 -34.90 -9.66
C SER A 246 -10.12 -35.14 -8.39
N ASN A 247 -9.28 -36.17 -8.35
CA ASN A 247 -8.36 -36.38 -7.23
C ASN A 247 -7.27 -35.29 -7.16
N GLU A 248 -6.74 -34.85 -8.30
CA GLU A 248 -5.77 -33.73 -8.36
C GLU A 248 -6.40 -32.41 -7.89
N ILE A 249 -7.69 -32.20 -8.18
CA ILE A 249 -8.46 -31.06 -7.65
C ILE A 249 -8.55 -31.14 -6.12
N LEU A 250 -8.84 -32.31 -5.54
CA LEU A 250 -8.88 -32.48 -4.08
C LEU A 250 -7.51 -32.22 -3.41
N GLU A 251 -6.42 -32.64 -4.05
CA GLU A 251 -5.06 -32.33 -3.57
C GLU A 251 -4.78 -30.82 -3.61
N SER A 252 -5.22 -30.15 -4.67
CA SER A 252 -5.12 -28.69 -4.80
C SER A 252 -5.95 -27.97 -3.74
N VAL A 253 -7.16 -28.45 -3.45
CA VAL A 253 -8.03 -27.97 -2.36
C VAL A 253 -7.34 -28.12 -1.01
N SER A 254 -6.67 -29.26 -0.75
CA SER A 254 -5.89 -29.46 0.47
C SER A 254 -4.74 -28.46 0.60
N THR A 255 -4.04 -28.20 -0.50
CA THR A 255 -2.96 -27.19 -0.56
C THR A 255 -3.50 -25.77 -0.30
N LEU A 256 -4.69 -25.45 -0.82
CA LEU A 256 -5.36 -24.19 -0.53
C LEU A 256 -5.69 -24.04 0.95
N VAL A 257 -6.18 -25.09 1.62
CA VAL A 257 -6.40 -25.08 3.09
C VAL A 257 -5.10 -24.73 3.83
N SER A 258 -3.99 -25.40 3.50
CA SER A 258 -2.70 -25.15 4.14
C SER A 258 -2.22 -23.71 3.91
N THR A 259 -2.42 -23.19 2.69
CA THR A 259 -2.03 -21.83 2.33
C THR A 259 -2.88 -20.80 3.06
N SER A 260 -4.19 -20.98 3.12
CA SER A 260 -5.11 -20.09 3.86
C SER A 260 -4.79 -20.05 5.36
N ASN A 261 -4.41 -21.18 5.96
CA ASN A 261 -3.91 -21.19 7.35
C ASN A 261 -2.62 -20.38 7.50
N SER A 262 -1.67 -20.52 6.57
CA SER A 262 -0.42 -19.74 6.60
C SER A 262 -0.66 -18.24 6.45
N VAL A 263 -1.63 -17.83 5.61
CA VAL A 263 -2.03 -16.42 5.48
C VAL A 263 -2.68 -15.91 6.76
N LYS A 264 -3.51 -16.73 7.41
CA LYS A 264 -4.09 -16.39 8.72
C LYS A 264 -3.01 -16.13 9.77
N ASP A 265 -2.05 -17.04 9.91
CA ASP A 265 -0.95 -16.90 10.86
C ASP A 265 -0.10 -15.67 10.57
N ALA A 266 0.16 -15.37 9.28
CA ALA A 266 0.87 -14.17 8.88
C ALA A 266 0.09 -12.90 9.24
N THR A 267 -1.23 -12.90 9.05
CA THR A 267 -2.13 -11.80 9.39
C THR A 267 -2.13 -11.51 10.89
N ASP A 268 -2.18 -12.56 11.72
CA ASP A 268 -2.08 -12.46 13.18
C ASP A 268 -0.73 -11.87 13.62
N ASN A 269 0.36 -12.29 12.99
CA ASN A 269 1.70 -11.75 13.25
C ASN A 269 1.81 -10.27 12.87
N ILE A 270 1.25 -9.84 11.73
CA ILE A 270 1.22 -8.44 11.30
C ILE A 270 0.38 -7.60 12.28
N SER A 271 -0.75 -8.12 12.74
CA SER A 271 -1.61 -7.46 13.74
C SER A 271 -0.83 -7.21 15.04
N ASN A 272 -0.19 -8.25 15.57
CA ASN A 272 0.64 -8.16 16.78
C ASN A 272 1.81 -7.18 16.59
N GLY A 273 2.53 -7.26 15.47
CA GLY A 273 3.64 -6.35 15.15
C GLY A 273 3.18 -4.90 15.06
N SER A 274 2.03 -4.64 14.44
CA SER A 274 1.41 -3.31 14.36
C SER A 274 1.06 -2.76 15.74
N GLY A 275 0.59 -3.62 16.66
CA GLY A 275 0.36 -3.26 18.07
C GLY A 275 1.65 -2.81 18.78
N VAL A 276 2.76 -3.52 18.56
CA VAL A 276 4.08 -3.14 19.09
C VAL A 276 4.55 -1.80 18.51
N ILE A 277 4.40 -1.59 17.20
CA ILE A 277 4.75 -0.31 16.57
C ILE A 277 3.91 0.84 17.13
N SER A 278 2.60 0.65 17.29
CA SER A 278 1.70 1.64 17.90
C SER A 278 2.16 2.04 19.31
N SER A 279 2.58 1.06 20.13
CA SER A 279 3.14 1.35 21.46
C SER A 279 4.45 2.13 21.40
N SER A 280 5.31 1.84 20.41
CA SER A 280 6.57 2.55 20.20
C SER A 280 6.34 4.00 19.77
N ILE A 281 5.38 4.23 18.88
CA ILE A 281 4.94 5.58 18.44
C ILE A 281 4.50 6.41 19.65
N LYS A 282 3.69 5.83 20.56
CA LYS A 282 3.28 6.52 21.80
C LYS A 282 4.47 6.90 22.67
N GLN A 283 5.45 6.00 22.80
CA GLN A 283 6.65 6.27 23.60
C GLN A 283 7.53 7.38 22.99
N VAL A 284 7.69 7.40 21.67
CA VAL A 284 8.43 8.47 20.97
C VAL A 284 7.72 9.80 21.15
N ASN A 285 6.39 9.84 21.04
CA ASN A 285 5.62 11.06 21.23
C ASN A 285 5.80 11.66 22.65
N ILE A 286 5.76 10.82 23.68
CA ILE A 286 6.07 11.22 25.07
C ILE A 286 7.51 11.76 25.18
N SER A 287 8.46 11.09 24.54
CA SER A 287 9.87 11.52 24.55
C SER A 287 10.08 12.86 23.84
N SER A 288 9.33 13.12 22.75
CA SER A 288 9.40 14.39 22.02
C SER A 288 8.90 15.54 22.88
N HIS A 289 7.75 15.38 23.55
CA HIS A 289 7.25 16.40 24.48
C HIS A 289 8.21 16.68 25.65
N LYS A 290 8.87 15.64 26.18
CA LYS A 290 9.90 15.82 27.20
C LYS A 290 11.12 16.57 26.65
N THR A 291 11.46 16.36 25.38
CA THR A 291 12.54 17.09 24.70
C THR A 291 12.17 18.56 24.56
N ASP A 292 10.94 18.88 24.16
CA ASP A 292 10.45 20.27 24.10
C ASP A 292 10.51 20.97 25.46
N GLU A 293 10.17 20.27 26.55
CA GLU A 293 10.28 20.79 27.92
C GLU A 293 11.75 21.10 28.27
N VAL A 294 12.67 20.20 27.92
CA VAL A 294 14.12 20.40 28.13
C VAL A 294 14.62 21.59 27.31
N ILE A 295 14.23 21.71 26.04
CA ILE A 295 14.59 22.84 25.17
C ILE A 295 14.13 24.16 25.80
N SER A 296 12.88 24.22 26.27
CA SER A 296 12.33 25.40 26.95
C SER A 296 13.13 25.80 28.19
N ASN A 297 13.47 24.81 29.04
CA ASN A 297 14.26 25.05 30.24
C ASN A 297 15.69 25.54 29.90
N VAL A 298 16.35 24.91 28.92
CA VAL A 298 17.70 25.31 28.48
C VAL A 298 17.69 26.72 27.88
N SER A 299 16.64 27.08 27.13
CA SER A 299 16.45 28.43 26.61
C SER A 299 16.38 29.46 27.74
N SER A 300 15.54 29.20 28.77
CA SER A 300 15.43 30.07 29.95
C SER A 300 16.77 30.22 30.69
N LEU A 301 17.49 29.12 30.92
CA LEU A 301 18.80 29.15 31.57
C LEU A 301 19.83 29.94 30.74
N THR A 302 19.73 29.87 29.41
CA THR A 302 20.65 30.56 28.50
C THR A 302 20.41 32.07 28.55
N GLU A 303 19.16 32.54 28.68
CA GLU A 303 18.84 33.95 28.91
C GLU A 303 19.39 34.46 30.25
N GLU A 304 19.28 33.67 31.32
CA GLU A 304 19.86 34.00 32.63
C GLU A 304 21.39 34.08 32.56
N LEU A 305 22.04 33.11 31.91
CA LEU A 305 23.49 33.08 31.71
C LEU A 305 23.97 34.30 30.90
N ASN A 306 23.21 34.71 29.90
CA ASN A 306 23.50 35.91 29.13
C ASN A 306 23.49 37.17 29.99
N SER A 307 22.47 37.29 30.85
CA SER A 307 22.35 38.40 31.80
C SER A 307 23.52 38.44 32.80
N ILE A 308 23.91 37.28 33.34
CA ILE A 308 25.07 37.16 34.24
C ILE A 308 26.37 37.52 33.51
N SER A 309 26.54 37.06 32.27
CA SER A 309 27.74 37.34 31.47
C SER A 309 27.92 38.85 31.23
N LEU A 310 26.82 39.56 30.96
CA LEU A 310 26.80 41.01 30.82
C LEU A 310 27.20 41.73 32.11
N MET A 311 26.65 41.28 33.25
CA MET A 311 26.99 41.84 34.57
C MET A 311 28.47 41.60 34.93
N VAL A 312 29.03 40.44 34.62
CA VAL A 312 30.46 40.14 34.82
C VAL A 312 31.34 41.04 33.96
N SER A 313 30.92 41.35 32.72
CA SER A 313 31.60 42.32 31.86
C SER A 313 31.59 43.73 32.48
N ALA A 314 30.43 44.16 32.98
CA ALA A 314 30.27 45.45 33.66
C ALA A 314 31.22 45.57 34.86
N PHE A 315 31.23 44.56 35.74
CA PHE A 315 32.12 44.53 36.90
C PHE A 315 33.61 44.46 36.51
N GLY A 316 33.95 43.71 35.46
CA GLY A 316 35.33 43.67 34.95
C GLY A 316 35.82 45.03 34.47
N ASN A 317 34.97 45.77 33.74
CA ASN A 317 35.23 47.14 33.31
C ASN A 317 35.32 48.12 34.50
N GLN A 318 34.39 48.03 35.46
CA GLN A 318 34.42 48.83 36.68
C GLN A 318 35.71 48.58 37.49
N ASN A 319 36.13 47.32 37.62
CA ASN A 319 37.36 46.98 38.33
C ASN A 319 38.61 47.48 37.58
N LYS A 320 38.64 47.41 36.25
CA LYS A 320 39.71 47.99 35.41
C LYS A 320 39.86 49.50 35.66
N TYR A 321 38.74 50.20 35.77
CA TYR A 321 38.71 51.62 36.11
C TYR A 321 39.21 51.90 37.54
N ASN A 322 38.63 51.23 38.54
CA ASN A 322 39.02 51.37 39.94
C ASN A 322 40.51 51.07 40.15
N ASN A 323 41.03 50.09 39.42
CA ASN A 323 42.45 49.76 39.43
C ASN A 323 43.32 50.90 38.89
N SER A 324 42.89 51.56 37.80
CA SER A 324 43.58 52.71 37.22
C SER A 324 43.58 53.92 38.17
N LEU A 325 42.49 54.13 38.90
CA LEU A 325 42.41 55.16 39.94
C LEU A 325 43.33 54.84 41.14
N LEU A 326 43.30 53.60 41.64
CA LEU A 326 44.17 53.16 42.73
C LEU A 326 45.66 53.25 42.34
N TYR A 327 45.98 52.92 41.09
CA TYR A 327 47.31 53.09 40.52
C TYR A 327 47.78 54.55 40.56
N LEU A 328 46.93 55.49 40.14
CA LEU A 328 47.21 56.93 40.22
C LEU A 328 47.46 57.41 41.66
N GLU A 329 46.69 56.90 42.63
CA GLU A 329 46.82 57.31 44.02
C GLU A 329 48.04 56.70 44.73
N THR A 330 48.43 55.47 44.37
CA THR A 330 49.67 54.87 44.89
C THR A 330 50.94 55.54 44.38
N LYS A 331 50.90 56.12 43.17
CA LYS A 331 52.00 56.93 42.60
C LYS A 331 52.21 58.22 43.41
N ASN A 332 51.13 58.88 43.86
CA ASN A 332 51.20 60.06 44.73
C ASN A 332 51.95 59.82 46.04
N LEU A 333 51.78 58.63 46.60
CA LEU A 333 52.35 58.26 47.89
C LEU A 333 53.84 57.90 47.80
N ASN A 334 54.50 58.14 46.65
CA ASN A 334 55.92 57.93 46.41
C ASN A 334 56.41 56.51 46.79
N THR A 335 55.58 55.52 46.48
CA THR A 335 55.76 54.11 46.91
C THR A 335 56.86 53.35 46.16
N GLY A 336 57.57 54.00 45.23
CA GLY A 336 58.68 53.40 44.47
C GLY A 336 58.28 52.54 43.27
N VAL A 337 57.03 52.67 42.78
CA VAL A 337 56.56 51.96 41.59
C VAL A 337 57.02 52.73 40.34
N ASP A 338 57.78 52.09 39.46
CA ASP A 338 58.15 52.64 38.15
C ASP A 338 57.01 52.36 37.15
N VAL A 339 56.44 53.43 36.59
CA VAL A 339 55.10 53.43 35.97
C VAL A 339 55.12 54.17 34.64
N LYS A 340 54.66 53.51 33.57
CA LYS A 340 54.47 54.11 32.25
C LYS A 340 53.04 54.66 32.10
N GLU A 341 52.90 55.84 31.53
CA GLU A 341 51.62 56.54 31.32
C GLU A 341 50.61 55.74 30.45
N LYS A 342 51.11 54.79 29.66
CA LYS A 342 50.33 53.88 28.79
C LYS A 342 49.52 52.81 29.56
N ASP A 343 49.71 52.70 30.87
CA ASP A 343 49.08 51.67 31.72
C ASP A 343 47.79 52.13 32.43
N ILE A 344 47.36 53.38 32.25
CA ILE A 344 46.12 53.93 32.79
C ILE A 344 45.05 53.88 31.69
N THR A 345 44.07 53.00 31.82
CA THR A 345 42.98 52.88 30.84
C THR A 345 41.65 52.85 31.57
N ALA A 346 40.84 53.88 31.36
CA ALA A 346 39.49 54.00 31.89
C ALA A 346 38.40 53.50 30.93
N GLU A 347 38.80 53.02 29.76
CA GLU A 347 37.89 52.72 28.67
C GLU A 347 37.09 51.44 28.96
N ILE A 348 35.78 51.59 28.86
CA ILE A 348 34.76 50.56 28.80
C ILE A 348 34.59 50.17 27.34
N ASP A 349 34.71 48.88 27.08
CA ASP A 349 34.58 48.34 25.73
C ASP A 349 33.12 47.99 25.45
N TRP A 350 32.61 48.36 24.28
CA TRP A 350 31.33 47.85 23.78
C TRP A 350 31.43 46.32 23.63
N SER A 351 30.40 45.63 24.09
CA SER A 351 30.24 44.20 23.88
C SER A 351 29.12 43.97 22.89
N ASP A 352 29.31 43.08 21.92
CA ASP A 352 28.22 42.67 21.02
C ASP A 352 27.06 42.01 21.78
N LEU A 353 27.29 41.54 23.02
CA LEU A 353 26.22 41.12 23.92
C LEU A 353 25.26 42.24 24.32
N LEU A 354 25.61 43.50 24.17
CA LEU A 354 24.72 44.64 24.44
C LEU A 354 23.91 45.04 23.20
N SER A 355 24.12 44.37 22.06
CA SER A 355 23.28 44.61 20.89
C SER A 355 21.82 44.33 21.21
N VAL A 356 20.96 45.24 20.78
CA VAL A 356 19.49 45.13 20.87
C VAL A 356 18.89 44.68 19.53
N ASP A 357 19.73 44.25 18.59
CA ASP A 357 19.39 43.87 17.22
C ASP A 357 18.72 44.99 16.40
N VAL A 358 18.82 46.24 16.87
CA VAL A 358 18.42 47.45 16.14
C VAL A 358 19.68 48.25 15.84
N LYS A 359 20.14 48.19 14.58
CA LYS A 359 21.44 48.75 14.19
C LYS A 359 21.63 50.21 14.60
N ASP A 360 20.61 51.05 14.41
CA ASP A 360 20.69 52.48 14.73
C ASP A 360 20.84 52.70 16.25
N MET A 361 20.10 51.95 17.08
CA MET A 361 20.22 52.00 18.55
C MET A 361 21.60 51.48 19.01
N ASP A 362 22.10 50.40 18.43
CA ASP A 362 23.44 49.88 18.74
C ASP A 362 24.55 50.89 18.41
N ASP A 363 24.41 51.62 17.32
CA ASP A 363 25.38 52.64 16.93
C ASP A 363 25.34 53.84 17.88
N GLU A 364 24.15 54.22 18.38
CA GLU A 364 23.99 55.22 19.43
C GLU A 364 24.56 54.76 20.79
N HIS A 365 24.31 53.51 21.19
CA HIS A 365 24.90 52.94 22.41
C HIS A 365 26.43 52.93 22.35
N LYS A 366 27.03 52.53 21.23
CA LYS A 366 28.50 52.58 21.04
C LYS A 366 29.03 54.00 21.19
N GLU A 367 28.29 54.99 20.72
CA GLU A 367 28.67 56.39 20.84
C GLU A 367 28.53 56.91 22.28
N LEU A 368 27.49 56.50 23.02
CA LEU A 368 27.39 56.74 24.47
C LEU A 368 28.61 56.21 25.22
N PHE A 369 29.03 54.97 24.92
CA PHE A 369 30.22 54.36 25.53
C PHE A 369 31.48 55.19 25.25
N LYS A 370 31.68 55.68 24.03
CA LYS A 370 32.82 56.56 23.69
C LYS A 370 32.80 57.87 24.49
N ARG A 371 31.62 58.49 24.65
CA ARG A 371 31.47 59.76 25.38
C ARG A 371 31.67 59.57 26.89
N ILE A 372 31.16 58.48 27.44
CA ILE A 372 31.41 58.07 28.83
C ILE A 372 32.91 57.81 29.03
N ASN A 373 33.57 57.09 28.13
CA ASN A 373 35.01 56.87 28.17
C ASN A 373 35.78 58.20 28.14
N SER A 374 35.34 59.17 27.33
CA SER A 374 35.93 60.51 27.28
C SER A 374 35.81 61.24 28.62
N LEU A 375 34.66 61.14 29.29
CA LEU A 375 34.45 61.68 30.64
C LEU A 375 35.35 60.98 31.66
N LEU A 376 35.37 59.64 31.67
CA LEU A 376 36.18 58.86 32.60
C LEU A 376 37.68 59.12 32.46
N VAL A 377 38.18 59.23 31.23
CA VAL A 377 39.58 59.58 30.93
C VAL A 377 39.88 61.01 31.40
N ALA A 378 39.01 61.96 31.10
CA ALA A 378 39.17 63.35 31.52
C ALA A 378 39.22 63.50 33.05
N MET A 379 38.48 62.68 33.78
CA MET A 379 38.50 62.70 35.26
C MET A 379 39.77 62.08 35.85
N LEU A 380 40.45 61.19 35.12
CA LEU A 380 41.75 60.67 35.52
C LEU A 380 42.92 61.60 35.13
N ASP A 381 42.69 62.62 34.28
CA ASP A 381 43.72 63.57 33.87
C ASP A 381 44.00 64.65 34.94
N ARG A 382 45.15 64.50 35.58
CA ARG A 382 45.60 65.41 36.64
C ARG A 382 46.20 66.71 36.15
N ASN A 383 46.50 66.83 34.85
CA ASN A 383 46.99 68.08 34.28
C ASN A 383 45.86 69.07 34.00
N LYS A 384 44.60 68.69 34.26
CA LYS A 384 43.39 69.46 33.95
C LYS A 384 43.39 69.96 32.49
N LYS A 385 43.94 69.16 31.56
CA LYS A 385 43.97 69.53 30.14
C LYS A 385 42.57 69.47 29.54
N TYR A 386 41.68 68.70 30.15
CA TYR A 386 40.31 68.53 29.71
C TYR A 386 39.35 69.43 30.51
N ASN A 387 38.40 70.04 29.80
CA ASN A 387 37.31 70.78 30.39
C ASN A 387 36.18 69.81 30.80
N LEU A 388 36.19 69.38 32.06
CA LEU A 388 35.20 68.41 32.58
C LEU A 388 33.76 68.89 32.45
N ILE A 389 33.51 70.20 32.58
CA ILE A 389 32.17 70.77 32.43
C ILE A 389 31.69 70.59 30.99
N GLU A 390 32.54 70.91 30.01
CA GLU A 390 32.21 70.79 28.59
C GLU A 390 32.00 69.33 28.16
N ILE A 391 32.87 68.42 28.61
CA ILE A 391 32.72 66.98 28.33
C ILE A 391 31.47 66.41 28.98
N SER A 392 31.16 66.81 30.22
CA SER A 392 29.94 66.37 30.90
C SER A 392 28.67 66.90 30.23
N ASN A 393 28.68 68.14 29.71
CA ASN A 393 27.55 68.70 28.97
C ASN A 393 27.37 67.97 27.64
N TYR A 394 28.46 67.71 26.91
CA TYR A 394 28.44 66.99 25.64
C TYR A 394 27.93 65.55 25.77
N LEU A 395 28.20 64.88 26.91
CA LEU A 395 27.61 63.58 27.22
C LEU A 395 26.11 63.72 27.54
N SER A 396 25.71 64.71 28.34
CA SER A 396 24.28 64.94 28.67
C SER A 396 23.42 65.21 27.44
N ASP A 397 23.91 66.04 26.51
CA ASP A 397 23.20 66.37 25.28
C ASP A 397 22.96 65.11 24.43
N TYR A 398 23.91 64.17 24.46
CA TYR A 398 23.78 62.91 23.72
C TYR A 398 22.89 61.89 24.42
N ILE A 399 22.89 61.86 25.76
CA ILE A 399 21.96 61.05 26.54
C ILE A 399 20.51 61.47 26.23
N ASP A 400 20.21 62.77 26.27
CA ASP A 400 18.87 63.30 25.92
C ASP A 400 18.51 63.00 24.44
N TYR A 401 19.47 63.11 23.53
CA TYR A 401 19.26 62.76 22.13
C TYR A 401 18.89 61.28 21.96
N HIS A 402 19.70 60.36 22.51
CA HIS A 402 19.50 58.92 22.40
C HIS A 402 18.16 58.49 23.00
N PHE A 403 17.87 58.88 24.24
CA PHE A 403 16.60 58.52 24.89
C PHE A 403 15.39 59.04 24.13
N ARG A 404 15.46 60.25 23.55
CA ARG A 404 14.37 60.76 22.71
C ARG A 404 14.20 59.99 21.42
N ASP A 405 15.28 59.53 20.81
CA ASP A 405 15.20 58.77 19.57
C ASP A 405 14.62 57.37 19.82
N GLU A 406 15.11 56.71 20.87
CA GLU A 406 14.58 55.43 21.32
C GLU A 406 13.09 55.54 21.70
N GLU A 407 12.71 56.52 22.52
CA GLU A 407 11.32 56.70 22.93
C GLU A 407 10.39 56.96 21.73
N LYS A 408 10.84 57.67 20.70
CA LYS A 408 10.09 57.86 19.45
C LYS A 408 9.93 56.56 18.68
N LEU A 409 10.99 55.74 18.62
CA LEU A 409 10.94 54.42 18.01
C LEU A 409 9.90 53.55 18.72
N LEU A 410 9.96 53.49 20.04
CA LEU A 410 9.04 52.71 20.86
C LEU A 410 7.59 53.21 20.79
N GLU A 411 7.37 54.52 20.75
CA GLU A 411 6.05 55.13 20.58
C GLU A 411 5.46 54.80 19.20
N LYS A 412 6.26 54.93 18.14
CA LYS A 412 5.87 54.59 16.76
C LYS A 412 5.39 53.14 16.64
N HIS A 413 6.04 52.22 17.35
CA HIS A 413 5.75 50.79 17.32
C HIS A 413 4.83 50.31 18.46
N LYS A 414 4.26 51.24 19.23
CA LYS A 414 3.30 50.98 20.33
C LYS A 414 3.84 49.97 21.35
N TYR A 415 5.11 50.10 21.73
CA TYR A 415 5.73 49.21 22.71
C TYR A 415 4.98 49.27 24.07
N PRO A 416 4.49 48.14 24.60
CA PRO A 416 3.59 48.14 25.77
C PRO A 416 4.19 48.70 27.06
N LYS A 417 5.52 48.65 27.23
CA LYS A 417 6.20 49.10 28.45
C LYS A 417 6.83 50.49 28.33
N LEU A 418 6.48 51.27 27.30
CA LEU A 418 7.04 52.60 27.05
C LEU A 418 7.00 53.51 28.29
N ASP A 419 5.88 53.60 29.01
CA ASP A 419 5.77 54.47 30.19
C ASP A 419 6.71 54.08 31.33
N GLN A 420 7.03 52.78 31.48
CA GLN A 420 8.01 52.31 32.46
C GLN A 420 9.42 52.63 31.98
N HIS A 421 9.67 52.45 30.69
CA HIS A 421 10.94 52.79 30.05
C HIS A 421 11.30 54.27 30.25
N LYS A 422 10.37 55.19 29.94
CA LYS A 422 10.56 56.64 30.14
C LYS A 422 10.90 57.03 31.58
N LYS A 423 10.39 56.32 32.58
CA LYS A 423 10.70 56.57 33.99
C LYS A 423 12.15 56.21 34.33
N LEU A 424 12.69 55.16 33.72
CA LEU A 424 14.08 54.76 33.89
C LEU A 424 15.03 55.80 33.27
N HIS A 425 14.73 56.25 32.05
CA HIS A 425 15.45 57.35 31.39
C HIS A 425 15.46 58.61 32.24
N LYS A 426 14.27 59.04 32.72
CA LYS A 426 14.13 60.23 33.56
C LYS A 426 14.99 60.16 34.83
N LYS A 427 15.03 58.99 35.48
CA LYS A 427 15.85 58.77 36.67
C LYS A 427 17.33 58.88 36.35
N TYR A 428 17.80 58.26 35.27
CA TYR A 428 19.19 58.33 34.84
C TYR A 428 19.63 59.76 34.52
N GLU A 429 18.81 60.54 33.81
CA GLU A 429 19.08 61.96 33.56
C GLU A 429 19.20 62.77 34.85
N ASP A 430 18.33 62.51 35.84
CA ASP A 430 18.36 63.19 37.13
C ASP A 430 19.62 62.81 37.94
N ASP A 431 20.00 61.54 37.95
CA ASP A 431 21.23 61.03 38.57
C ASP A 431 22.49 61.63 37.89
N PHE A 432 22.50 61.72 36.56
CA PHE A 432 23.61 62.33 35.82
C PHE A 432 23.68 63.85 36.05
N ARG A 433 22.53 64.54 36.18
CA ARG A 433 22.49 65.98 36.46
C ARG A 433 23.10 66.30 37.84
N ASP A 434 22.83 65.49 38.85
CA ASP A 434 23.47 65.62 40.18
C ASP A 434 25.00 65.55 40.08
N ILE A 435 25.50 64.57 39.32
CA ILE A 435 26.93 64.43 39.03
C ILE A 435 27.48 65.68 38.33
N GLN A 436 26.79 66.20 37.32
CA GLN A 436 27.20 67.42 36.61
C GLN A 436 27.25 68.65 37.53
N GLU A 437 26.29 68.81 38.44
CA GLU A 437 26.28 69.92 39.41
C GLU A 437 27.48 69.83 40.36
N ARG A 438 27.83 68.62 40.81
CA ARG A 438 29.01 68.40 41.66
C ARG A 438 30.31 68.69 40.91
N ILE A 439 30.43 68.27 39.64
CA ILE A 439 31.56 68.62 38.76
C ILE A 439 31.70 70.15 38.60
N LYS A 440 30.58 70.88 38.46
CA LYS A 440 30.58 72.36 38.36
C LYS A 440 31.02 73.03 39.66
N ASN A 441 30.68 72.46 40.81
CA ASN A 441 31.06 72.96 42.13
C ASN A 441 32.51 72.63 42.52
N GLY A 442 33.25 71.93 41.65
CA GLY A 442 34.66 71.61 41.86
C GLY A 442 34.91 70.45 42.82
N ASP A 443 33.88 69.67 43.15
CA ASP A 443 34.05 68.35 43.74
C ASP A 443 34.64 67.45 42.64
N TYR A 444 35.85 66.95 42.87
CA TYR A 444 36.57 66.02 41.99
C TYR A 444 37.08 64.83 42.82
N GLU A 445 36.45 64.56 43.96
CA GLU A 445 36.89 63.53 44.88
C GLU A 445 36.57 62.13 44.34
N ALA A 446 37.20 61.11 44.95
CA ALA A 446 36.95 59.71 44.63
C ALA A 446 35.46 59.30 44.73
N LEU A 447 34.65 60.06 45.48
CA LEU A 447 33.23 59.81 45.65
C LEU A 447 32.41 60.04 44.37
N ILE A 448 32.67 61.12 43.60
CA ILE A 448 31.96 61.34 42.31
C ILE A 448 32.30 60.24 41.31
N LEU A 449 33.54 59.77 41.32
CA LEU A 449 33.97 58.71 40.42
C LEU A 449 33.22 57.39 40.66
N ILE A 450 32.95 57.09 41.93
CA ILE A 450 32.11 55.94 42.31
C ILE A 450 30.68 56.14 41.79
N ASP A 451 30.10 57.34 41.95
CA ASP A 451 28.76 57.65 41.45
C ASP A 451 28.68 57.59 39.92
N ILE A 452 29.71 58.03 39.19
CA ILE A 452 29.73 57.89 37.72
C ILE A 452 29.81 56.43 37.32
N GLN A 453 30.63 55.63 37.99
CA GLN A 453 30.69 54.20 37.69
C GLN A 453 29.37 53.48 38.00
N ASP A 454 28.76 53.75 39.15
CA ASP A 454 27.52 53.07 39.54
C ASP A 454 26.29 53.59 38.75
N LYS A 455 26.08 54.90 38.76
CA LYS A 455 24.85 55.51 38.23
C LYS A 455 24.89 55.79 36.73
N VAL A 456 26.08 55.83 36.12
CA VAL A 456 26.23 56.11 34.67
C VAL A 456 26.63 54.84 33.94
N VAL A 457 27.75 54.22 34.33
CA VAL A 457 28.32 53.08 33.59
C VAL A 457 27.55 51.79 33.86
N THR A 458 27.44 51.38 35.12
CA THR A 458 26.75 50.14 35.50
C THR A 458 25.30 50.21 35.09
N TRP A 459 24.63 51.33 35.39
CA TRP A 459 23.25 51.54 34.96
C TRP A 459 23.08 51.41 33.45
N LEU A 460 23.93 52.04 32.63
CA LEU A 460 23.78 51.97 31.17
C LEU A 460 23.95 50.54 30.66
N ILE A 461 24.94 49.81 31.18
CA ILE A 461 25.18 48.42 30.81
C ILE A 461 23.98 47.56 31.22
N GLU A 462 23.45 47.72 32.43
CA GLU A 462 22.29 46.99 32.93
C GLU A 462 21.00 47.32 32.16
N HIS A 463 20.78 48.60 31.88
CA HIS A 463 19.62 49.09 31.14
C HIS A 463 19.60 48.54 29.72
N ILE A 464 20.73 48.63 28.99
CA ILE A 464 20.83 48.03 27.67
C ILE A 464 20.66 46.51 27.73
N ALA A 465 21.31 45.85 28.70
CA ALA A 465 21.27 44.41 28.86
C ALA A 465 19.89 43.83 29.18
N THR A 466 19.04 44.58 29.89
CA THR A 466 17.80 44.04 30.47
C THR A 466 16.53 44.72 29.96
N VAL A 467 16.58 46.02 29.71
CA VAL A 467 15.44 46.83 29.30
C VAL A 467 15.44 47.01 27.78
N ASP A 468 16.55 47.42 27.19
CA ASP A 468 16.56 47.79 25.77
C ASP A 468 16.46 46.57 24.86
N LYS A 469 17.14 45.49 25.25
CA LYS A 469 16.96 44.18 24.60
C LYS A 469 15.53 43.68 24.62
N GLU A 470 14.72 44.08 25.60
CA GLU A 470 13.34 43.64 25.67
C GLU A 470 12.52 44.25 24.53
N TYR A 471 12.72 45.53 24.20
CA TYR A 471 12.07 46.11 23.04
C TYR A 471 12.67 45.58 21.74
N GLY A 472 13.97 45.30 21.69
CA GLY A 472 14.62 44.69 20.53
C GLY A 472 13.94 43.37 20.13
N ARG A 473 13.72 42.48 21.12
CA ARG A 473 12.95 41.25 20.94
C ARG A 473 11.53 41.52 20.46
N TYR A 474 10.82 42.46 21.09
CA TYR A 474 9.45 42.82 20.67
C TYR A 474 9.39 43.29 19.22
N LEU A 475 10.33 44.13 18.78
CA LEU A 475 10.37 44.62 17.41
C LEU A 475 10.67 43.49 16.41
N ALA A 476 11.58 42.58 16.74
CA ALA A 476 11.92 41.41 15.92
C ALA A 476 10.75 40.41 15.81
N GLU A 477 10.13 40.03 16.93
CA GLU A 477 9.00 39.09 16.96
C GLU A 477 7.78 39.57 16.18
N ASN A 478 7.63 40.89 16.03
CA ASN A 478 6.53 41.52 15.28
C ASN A 478 6.94 41.95 13.85
N ASN A 479 8.14 41.60 13.37
CA ASN A 479 8.68 41.99 12.06
C ASN A 479 8.64 43.51 11.82
N LEU A 480 9.02 44.31 12.82
CA LEU A 480 8.96 45.78 12.78
C LEU A 480 10.30 46.47 12.47
N ILE A 481 11.38 45.68 12.36
CA ILE A 481 12.76 46.10 12.08
C ILE A 481 13.41 45.17 11.05
#